data_AF-A0A6L9W1Q5-F1
#
_entry.id   AF-A0A6L9W1Q5-F1
#
_cell.length_a   1.000
_cell.length_b   1.000
_cell.length_c   1.000
_cell.angle_alpha   90.00
_cell.angle_beta   90.00
_cell.angle_gamma   90.00
#
_symmetry.space_group_name_H-M   'P 1'
#
loop_
_entity.id
_entity.type
_entity.pdbx_description
1 polymer ?
#
loop_
_entity_poly.entity_id
_entity_poly.type
_entity_poly.pdbx_seq_one_letter_code
_entity_poly.pdbx_strand_id
1 'polypeptide(L)'
;MLVDVAVEELPVRLGPDTDRGAVPITFRPATCDPHVLAETKQPYVFPLDVALGKDAPVVVDLPVDDDLRGALGDLVRRVCAGG
;
A
#
# COMPACT_ATOMS: atom_id res chain seq x y z
N MET A 1 -6.37 -7.15 7.87
CA MET A 1 -6.06 -5.94 7.07
C MET A 1 -6.98 -5.94 5.87
N LEU A 2 -7.43 -4.77 5.40
CA LEU A 2 -8.44 -4.67 4.33
C LEU A 2 -7.87 -5.02 2.94
N VAL A 3 -6.60 -4.69 2.72
CA VAL A 3 -5.89 -4.91 1.45
C VAL A 3 -4.58 -5.64 1.71
N ASP A 4 -4.17 -6.48 0.77
CA ASP A 4 -2.83 -7.01 0.65
C ASP A 4 -1.99 -6.07 -0.21
N VAL A 5 -0.70 -5.98 0.11
CA VAL A 5 0.27 -5.12 -0.56
C VAL A 5 1.40 -5.98 -1.12
N ALA A 6 1.71 -5.80 -2.40
CA ALA A 6 2.78 -6.51 -3.07
C ALA A 6 3.74 -5.54 -3.78
N VAL A 7 5.02 -5.86 -3.72
CA VAL A 7 6.11 -5.11 -4.34
C VAL A 7 7.12 -6.10 -4.91
N GLU A 8 7.33 -6.07 -6.23
CA GLU A 8 8.12 -7.10 -6.92
C GLU A 8 9.61 -6.71 -7.07
N GLU A 9 9.92 -5.40 -7.13
CA GLU A 9 11.25 -4.90 -7.52
C GLU A 9 12.05 -4.34 -6.34
N LEU A 10 12.20 -5.13 -5.27
CA LEU A 10 13.00 -4.76 -4.09
C LEU A 10 14.24 -5.64 -3.89
N PRO A 11 15.36 -5.07 -3.38
CA PRO A 11 15.60 -3.64 -3.15
C PRO A 11 15.92 -2.89 -4.45
N VAL A 12 15.49 -1.63 -4.54
CA VAL A 12 15.88 -0.74 -5.64
C VAL A 12 17.35 -0.38 -5.50
N ARG A 13 18.07 -0.38 -6.63
CA ARG A 13 19.44 0.12 -6.70
C ARG A 13 19.47 1.42 -7.48
N LEU A 14 19.95 2.48 -6.84
CA LEU A 14 20.20 3.76 -7.49
C LEU A 14 21.58 3.72 -8.16
N GLY A 15 21.66 4.26 -9.38
CA GLY A 15 22.92 4.45 -10.09
C GLY A 15 23.74 5.61 -9.51
N PRO A 16 25.03 5.71 -9.86
CA PRO A 16 25.94 6.74 -9.34
C PRO A 16 25.48 8.19 -9.63
N ASP A 17 24.65 8.40 -10.65
CA ASP A 17 24.11 9.70 -11.05
C ASP A 17 22.58 9.80 -10.88
N THR A 18 21.99 8.92 -10.06
CA THR A 18 20.54 8.84 -9.84
C THR A 18 20.22 9.15 -8.39
N ASP A 19 19.51 10.25 -8.15
CA ASP A 19 19.10 10.69 -6.81
C ASP A 19 17.71 10.18 -6.40
N ARG A 20 16.96 9.58 -7.33
CA ARG A 20 15.57 9.13 -7.14
C ARG A 20 15.32 7.75 -7.73
N GLY A 21 14.62 6.91 -6.98
CA GLY A 21 14.06 5.65 -7.45
C GLY A 21 12.55 5.64 -7.27
N ALA A 22 11.84 4.95 -8.14
CA ALA A 22 10.40 4.73 -8.03
C ALA A 22 10.13 3.23 -8.06
N VAL A 23 9.19 2.77 -7.24
CA VAL A 23 8.76 1.37 -7.17
C VAL A 23 7.25 1.31 -7.26
N PRO A 24 6.68 0.51 -8.18
CA PRO A 24 5.26 0.28 -8.19
C PRO A 24 4.83 -0.58 -6.99
N ILE A 25 3.79 -0.13 -6.29
CA ILE A 25 3.15 -0.88 -5.21
C ILE A 25 1.78 -1.34 -5.71
N THR A 26 1.48 -2.63 -5.57
CA THR A 26 0.18 -3.19 -5.95
C THR A 26 -0.67 -3.47 -4.72
N PHE A 27 -1.90 -2.98 -4.73
CA PHE A 27 -2.91 -3.23 -3.70
C PHE A 27 -3.99 -4.18 -4.21
N ARG A 28 -4.41 -5.14 -3.38
CA ARG A 28 -5.53 -6.06 -3.66
C ARG A 28 -6.41 -6.18 -2.43
N PRO A 29 -7.75 -6.27 -2.54
CA PRO A 29 -8.58 -6.60 -1.38
C PRO A 29 -8.17 -7.95 -0.81
N ALA A 30 -7.87 -7.99 0.50
CA ALA A 30 -7.47 -9.22 1.19
C ALA A 30 -8.68 -10.11 1.54
N THR A 31 -9.86 -9.49 1.66
CA THR A 31 -11.12 -10.17 1.94
C THR A 31 -12.30 -9.33 1.43
N CYS A 32 -13.40 -10.00 1.10
CA CYS A 32 -14.68 -9.36 0.81
C CYS A 32 -15.72 -9.62 1.93
N ASP A 33 -15.30 -10.08 3.11
CA ASP A 33 -16.19 -10.31 4.25
C ASP A 33 -16.82 -8.98 4.75
N PRO A 34 -18.16 -8.82 4.67
CA PRO A 34 -18.85 -7.60 5.06
C PRO A 34 -18.59 -7.15 6.50
N HIS A 35 -18.35 -8.08 7.42
CA HIS A 35 -18.07 -7.79 8.82
C HIS A 35 -16.70 -7.12 8.98
N VAL A 36 -15.69 -7.65 8.29
CA VAL A 36 -14.32 -7.08 8.29
C VAL A 36 -14.30 -5.70 7.62
N LEU A 37 -15.09 -5.52 6.55
CA LEU A 37 -15.23 -4.23 5.86
C LEU A 37 -15.80 -3.16 6.80
N ALA A 38 -16.83 -3.50 7.58
CA ALA A 38 -17.53 -2.55 8.46
C ALA A 38 -16.74 -2.18 9.72
N GLU A 39 -15.89 -3.07 10.24
CA GLU A 39 -15.17 -2.87 11.50
C GLU A 39 -13.77 -2.24 11.35
N THR A 40 -13.31 -2.02 10.12
CA THR A 40 -11.97 -1.47 9.87
C THR A 40 -11.89 0.02 10.28
N LYS A 41 -11.17 0.31 11.37
CA LYS A 41 -11.08 1.65 11.98
C LYS A 41 -10.12 2.62 11.29
N GLN A 42 -9.07 2.11 10.65
CA GLN A 42 -8.05 2.91 9.96
C GLN A 42 -7.73 2.30 8.58
N PRO A 43 -8.69 2.31 7.63
CA PRO A 43 -8.50 1.64 6.33
C PRO A 43 -7.48 2.33 5.42
N TYR A 44 -7.01 3.52 5.79
CA TYR A 44 -6.15 4.38 4.96
C TYR A 44 -4.79 4.67 5.60
N VAL A 45 -4.41 3.94 6.64
CA VAL A 45 -3.08 4.06 7.27
C VAL A 45 -2.24 2.88 6.79
N PHE A 46 -1.17 3.17 6.05
CA PHE A 46 -0.26 2.16 5.50
C PHE A 46 1.18 2.47 5.95
N PRO A 47 1.60 1.91 7.10
CA PRO A 47 2.99 2.05 7.54
C PRO A 47 3.90 1.21 6.64
N LEU A 48 5.01 1.80 6.21
CA LEU A 48 6.04 1.19 5.38
C LEU A 48 7.35 1.16 6.15
N ASP A 49 7.97 -0.01 6.24
CA ASP A 49 9.33 -0.14 6.73
C ASP A 49 10.31 0.16 5.60
N VAL A 50 11.05 1.27 5.71
CA VAL A 50 12.03 1.70 4.71
C VAL A 50 13.43 1.61 5.29
N ALA A 51 14.31 0.89 4.60
CA ALA A 51 15.73 0.80 4.95
C ALA A 51 16.61 1.23 3.78
N LEU A 52 17.68 1.96 4.08
CA LEU A 52 18.72 2.34 3.11
C LEU A 52 19.96 1.50 3.36
N GLY A 53 20.36 0.70 2.37
CA GLY A 53 21.54 -0.17 2.49
C GLY A 53 21.38 -1.22 3.60
N LYS A 54 22.16 -1.06 4.67
CA LYS A 54 22.14 -1.96 5.84
C LYS A 54 21.69 -1.27 7.12
N ASP A 55 21.21 -0.04 7.01
CA ASP A 55 20.75 0.72 8.17
C ASP A 55 19.45 0.13 8.73
N ALA A 56 19.16 0.46 9.99
CA ALA A 56 17.93 0.04 10.62
C ALA A 56 16.70 0.61 9.86
N PRO A 57 15.63 -0.19 9.68
CA PRO A 57 14.40 0.30 9.06
C PRO A 57 13.80 1.45 9.85
N VAL A 58 13.21 2.40 9.12
CA VAL A 58 12.39 3.48 9.67
C VAL A 58 10.96 3.29 9.16
N VAL A 59 10.01 3.35 10.09
CA VAL A 59 8.58 3.32 9.75
C VAL A 59 8.19 4.69 9.19
N VAL A 60 7.63 4.71 7.99
CA VAL A 60 7.04 5.90 7.37
C VAL A 60 5.60 5.62 6.99
N ASP A 61 4.70 6.57 7.22
CA ASP A 61 3.33 6.43 6.72
C ASP A 61 3.30 6.80 5.24
N LEU A 62 2.73 5.91 4.40
CA LEU A 62 2.43 6.26 3.02
C LEU A 62 1.36 7.36 3.01
N PRO A 63 1.62 8.53 2.40
CA PRO A 63 0.61 9.57 2.32
C PRO A 63 -0.57 9.09 1.48
N VAL A 64 -1.77 9.10 2.08
CA VAL A 64 -3.03 8.79 1.39
C VAL A 64 -3.91 10.02 1.38
N ASP A 65 -3.87 10.73 0.25
CA ASP A 65 -4.76 11.85 -0.05
C ASP A 65 -6.18 11.37 -0.38
N ASP A 66 -7.11 12.32 -0.52
CA ASP A 66 -8.53 12.02 -0.73
C ASP A 66 -8.78 11.30 -2.06
N ASP A 67 -8.00 11.60 -3.10
CA ASP A 67 -8.09 10.94 -4.40
C ASP A 67 -7.71 9.45 -4.27
N LEU A 68 -6.62 9.14 -3.55
CA LEU A 68 -6.20 7.77 -3.30
C LEU A 68 -7.17 7.01 -2.39
N ARG A 69 -7.78 7.68 -1.40
CA ARG A 69 -8.86 7.09 -0.58
C ARG A 69 -10.05 6.69 -1.45
N GLY A 70 -10.44 7.57 -2.37
CA GLY A 70 -11.48 7.30 -3.37
C GLY A 70 -11.16 6.06 -4.20
N ALA A 71 -9.96 6.02 -4.78
CA ALA A 71 -9.50 4.90 -5.61
C ALA A 71 -9.45 3.56 -4.85
N LEU A 72 -9.05 3.55 -3.58
CA LEU A 72 -9.08 2.35 -2.73
C LEU A 72 -10.52 1.88 -2.46
N GLY A 73 -11.43 2.81 -2.16
CA GLY A 73 -12.85 2.50 -1.98
C GLY A 73 -13.48 1.94 -3.26
N ASP A 74 -13.14 2.51 -4.42
CA ASP A 74 -13.57 2.03 -5.73
C ASP A 74 -13.02 0.64 -6.03
N LEU A 75 -11.76 0.36 -5.69
CA LEU A 75 -11.15 -0.96 -5.81
C LEU A 75 -11.94 -2.01 -5.04
N VAL A 76 -12.22 -1.76 -3.76
CA VAL A 76 -12.97 -2.69 -2.89
C VAL A 76 -14.38 -2.88 -3.44
N ARG A 77 -15.09 -1.81 -3.79
CA ARG A 77 -16.43 -1.89 -4.39
C ARG A 77 -16.42 -2.69 -5.69
N ARG A 78 -15.48 -2.43 -6.60
CA ARG A 78 -15.39 -3.12 -7.89
C ARG A 78 -15.12 -4.62 -7.74
N VAL A 79 -14.21 -5.00 -6.84
CA VAL A 79 -13.80 -6.41 -6.67
C VAL A 79 -14.83 -7.19 -5.86
N CYS A 80 -15.40 -6.58 -4.81
CA CYS A 80 -16.29 -7.28 -3.88
C CYS A 80 -17.79 -7.14 -4.19
N ALA A 81 -18.23 -6.16 -5.00
CA ALA A 81 -19.65 -6.03 -5.38
C ALA A 81 -20.06 -6.88 -6.59
N GLY A 82 -19.13 -7.61 -7.21
CA GLY A 82 -19.38 -8.50 -8.35
C GLY A 82 -19.50 -9.99 -8.00
N GLY A 83 -19.55 -10.34 -6.71
CA GLY A 83 -19.63 -11.72 -6.20
C GLY A 83 -21.02 -12.09 -5.71
#